data_AF-A0A6N3CWT3-F1
#
_entry.id   AF-A0A6N3CWT3-F1
#
_cell.length_a   1.000
_cell.length_b   1.000
_cell.length_c   1.000
_cell.angle_alpha   90.00
_cell.angle_beta   90.00
_cell.angle_gamma   90.00
#
_symmetry.space_group_name_H-M   'P 1'
#
loop_
_entity.id
_entity.type
_entity.pdbx_description
1 polymer ?
#
loop_
_entity_poly.entity_id
_entity_poly.type
_entity_poly.pdbx_seq_one_letter_code
_entity_poly.pdbx_strand_id
1 'polypeptide(L)'
;MSQEALAGKVGISVTHMSHIETGNTKLSLPVLSKIAEELSVGADALLSDEPRPDKPTLSLEVREILDSFEVDELPVAIEVLRALRDAMAKRRG
;
A
#
# COMPACT_ATOMS: atom_id res chain seq x y z
N MET A 1 -5.78 -10.16 -12.35
CA MET A 1 -5.79 -9.66 -13.74
C MET A 1 -4.59 -10.28 -14.45
N SER A 2 -4.75 -10.79 -15.68
CA SER A 2 -3.60 -11.34 -16.43
C SER A 2 -2.81 -10.22 -17.12
N GLN A 3 -1.60 -10.53 -17.56
CA GLN A 3 -0.73 -9.61 -18.28
C GLN A 3 -1.35 -9.17 -19.61
N GLU A 4 -1.96 -10.10 -20.34
CA GLU A 4 -2.67 -9.84 -21.60
C GLU A 4 -3.85 -8.91 -21.38
N ALA A 5 -4.62 -9.14 -20.30
CA ALA A 5 -5.75 -8.30 -19.97
C ALA A 5 -5.31 -6.86 -19.64
N LEU A 6 -4.25 -6.69 -18.84
CA LEU A 6 -3.72 -5.37 -18.51
C LEU A 6 -3.14 -4.66 -19.75
N ALA A 7 -2.36 -5.38 -20.57
CA ALA A 7 -1.79 -4.85 -21.81
C ALA A 7 -2.89 -4.33 -22.76
N GLY A 8 -3.97 -5.09 -22.91
CA GLY A 8 -5.14 -4.69 -23.70
C GLY A 8 -5.80 -3.40 -23.19
N LYS A 9 -5.95 -3.26 -21.86
CA LYS A 9 -6.54 -2.06 -21.25
C LYS A 9 -5.64 -0.82 -21.36
N VAL A 10 -4.34 -0.98 -21.16
CA VAL A 10 -3.35 0.11 -21.26
C VAL A 10 -3.11 0.52 -22.71
N GLY A 11 -3.37 -0.37 -23.66
CA GLY A 11 -3.20 -0.16 -25.10
C GLY A 11 -1.76 -0.41 -25.56
N ILE A 12 -1.08 -1.40 -24.98
CA ILE A 12 0.25 -1.86 -25.40
C ILE A 12 0.24 -3.34 -25.76
N SER A 13 1.25 -3.82 -26.49
CA SER A 13 1.35 -5.25 -26.77
C SER A 13 1.70 -6.05 -25.51
N VAL A 14 1.28 -7.31 -25.47
CA VAL A 14 1.64 -8.24 -24.39
C VAL A 14 3.16 -8.36 -24.25
N THR A 15 3.88 -8.41 -25.37
CA THR A 15 5.35 -8.42 -25.39
C THR A 15 5.94 -7.14 -24.78
N HIS A 16 5.34 -5.98 -25.03
CA HIS A 16 5.80 -4.73 -24.41
C HIS A 16 5.55 -4.73 -22.90
N MET A 17 4.39 -5.22 -22.45
CA MET A 17 4.13 -5.40 -21.01
C MET A 17 5.15 -6.33 -20.36
N SER A 18 5.48 -7.45 -21.01
CA SER A 18 6.50 -8.39 -20.54
C SER A 18 7.88 -7.75 -20.42
N HIS A 19 8.30 -6.96 -21.41
CA HIS A 19 9.55 -6.22 -21.32
C HIS A 19 9.53 -5.14 -20.23
N ILE A 20 8.38 -4.53 -19.93
CA ILE A 20 8.26 -3.58 -18.81
C ILE A 20 8.43 -4.30 -17.47
N GLU A 21 7.68 -5.39 -17.25
CA GLU A 21 7.70 -6.14 -15.98
C GLU A 21 9.04 -6.82 -15.71
N THR A 22 9.77 -7.21 -16.76
CA THR A 22 11.10 -7.84 -16.66
C THR A 22 12.26 -6.84 -16.72
N GLY A 23 11.98 -5.54 -16.81
CA GLY A 23 13.01 -4.48 -16.86
C GLY A 23 13.82 -4.43 -18.17
N ASN A 24 13.36 -5.11 -19.23
CA ASN A 24 14.03 -5.18 -20.53
C ASN A 24 13.73 -3.99 -21.46
N THR A 25 12.84 -3.08 -21.08
CA THR A 25 12.56 -1.85 -21.83
C THR A 25 12.33 -0.65 -20.91
N LYS A 26 12.47 0.55 -21.45
CA LYS A 26 12.14 1.79 -20.73
C LYS A 26 10.63 1.98 -20.67
N LEU A 27 10.10 2.14 -19.47
CA LEU A 27 8.71 2.52 -19.23
C LEU A 27 8.51 4.02 -19.50
N SER A 28 7.56 4.38 -20.36
CA SER A 28 7.19 5.79 -20.58
C SER A 28 6.19 6.27 -19.52
N LEU A 29 6.24 7.56 -19.17
CA LEU A 29 5.35 8.16 -18.16
C LEU A 29 3.85 7.99 -18.48
N PRO A 30 3.37 8.13 -19.73
CA PRO A 30 1.97 7.88 -20.05
C PRO A 30 1.54 6.43 -19.81
N VAL A 31 2.42 5.47 -20.12
CA VAL A 31 2.16 4.05 -19.90
C VAL A 31 2.15 3.73 -18.40
N LEU A 32 3.09 4.28 -17.62
CA LEU A 32 3.11 4.18 -16.16
C LEU A 32 1.79 4.69 -15.54
N SER A 33 1.34 5.88 -15.94
CA SER A 33 0.11 6.48 -15.43
C SER A 33 -1.12 5.60 -15.71
N LYS A 34 -1.22 5.05 -16.92
CA LYS A 34 -2.32 4.15 -17.30
C LYS A 34 -2.29 2.83 -16.54
N ILE A 35 -1.11 2.24 -16.34
CA ILE A 35 -0.96 1.00 -15.55
C ILE A 35 -1.43 1.24 -14.12
N ALA A 36 -1.03 2.35 -13.51
CA ALA A 36 -1.43 2.72 -12.15
C ALA A 36 -2.95 2.91 -12.03
N GLU A 37 -3.57 3.60 -12.99
CA GLU A 37 -5.02 3.79 -13.07
C GLU A 37 -5.77 2.45 -13.17
N GLU A 38 -5.35 1.58 -14.09
CA GLU A 38 -5.98 0.26 -14.31
C GLU A 38 -5.84 -0.69 -13.12
N LEU A 39 -4.76 -0.54 -12.35
CA LEU A 39 -4.53 -1.28 -11.11
C LEU A 39 -5.15 -0.60 -9.88
N SER A 40 -5.72 0.60 -10.03
CA SER A 40 -6.25 1.40 -8.93
C SER A 40 -5.22 1.65 -7.82
N VAL A 41 -3.97 1.90 -8.20
CA VAL A 41 -2.87 2.23 -7.27
C VAL A 41 -2.26 3.58 -7.66
N GLY A 42 -1.63 4.25 -6.69
CA GLY A 42 -0.75 5.38 -7.00
C GLY A 42 0.49 4.92 -7.78
N ALA A 43 1.04 5.79 -8.63
CA ALA A 43 2.24 5.48 -9.43
C ALA A 43 3.48 5.20 -8.56
N ASP A 44 3.52 5.75 -7.33
CA ASP A 44 4.51 5.44 -6.31
C ASP A 44 4.58 3.93 -6.02
N ALA A 45 3.43 3.25 -5.98
CA ALA A 45 3.35 1.82 -5.70
C ALA A 45 4.00 0.94 -6.77
N LEU A 46 4.16 1.46 -8.00
CA LEU A 46 4.81 0.77 -9.11
C LEU A 46 6.30 1.09 -9.19
N LEU A 47 6.76 2.13 -8.50
CA LEU A 47 8.14 2.63 -8.51
C LEU A 47 8.89 2.30 -7.22
N SER A 48 8.17 2.11 -6.12
CA SER A 48 8.72 1.78 -4.80
C SER A 48 8.78 0.26 -4.64
N ASP A 49 10.00 -0.25 -4.41
CA ASP A 49 10.23 -1.64 -3.99
C ASP A 49 9.76 -1.91 -2.54
N GLU A 50 9.45 -0.86 -1.77
CA GLU A 50 8.97 -1.01 -0.41
C GLU A 50 7.46 -1.31 -0.40
N PRO A 51 7.03 -2.44 0.20
CA PRO A 51 5.63 -2.68 0.46
C PRO A 51 5.08 -1.50 1.26
N ARG A 52 4.04 -0.82 0.77
CA ARG A 52 3.30 0.11 1.63
C ARG A 52 2.81 -0.70 2.82
N PRO A 53 3.15 -0.33 4.07
CA PRO A 53 2.74 -1.09 5.23
C PRO A 53 1.21 -1.13 5.24
N ASP A 54 0.68 -2.34 5.08
CA ASP A 54 -0.76 -2.53 5.04
C ASP A 54 -1.32 -2.52 6.47
N LYS A 55 -2.64 -2.39 6.57
CA LYS A 55 -3.30 -2.37 7.87
C LYS A 55 -2.97 -3.63 8.70
N PRO A 56 -2.95 -4.85 8.14
CA PRO A 56 -2.45 -6.04 8.85
C PRO A 56 -1.04 -5.89 9.44
N THR A 57 -0.05 -5.44 8.67
CA THR A 57 1.33 -5.25 9.12
C THR A 57 1.40 -4.25 10.28
N LEU A 58 0.77 -3.09 10.12
CA LEU A 58 0.73 -2.06 11.17
C LEU A 58 -0.01 -2.53 12.42
N SER A 59 -1.07 -3.34 12.26
CA SER A 59 -1.82 -3.87 13.40
C SER A 59 -1.00 -4.91 14.18
N LEU A 60 -0.14 -5.67 13.51
CA LEU A 60 0.77 -6.61 14.15
C LEU A 60 1.80 -5.85 14.99
N GLU A 61 2.41 -4.81 14.44
CA GLU A 61 3.38 -3.97 15.15
C GLU A 61 2.77 -3.32 16.40
N VAL A 62 1.53 -2.79 16.30
CA VAL A 62 0.80 -2.29 17.47
C VAL A 62 0.58 -3.39 18.52
N ARG A 63 0.28 -4.62 18.09
CA ARG A 63 0.11 -5.74 19.03
C ARG A 63 1.41 -6.09 19.74
N GLU A 64 2.52 -6.14 19.02
CA GLU A 64 3.83 -6.44 19.60
C GLU A 64 4.23 -5.39 20.66
N ILE A 65 3.92 -4.12 20.43
CA ILE A 65 4.11 -3.06 21.44
C ILE A 65 3.22 -3.34 22.67
N LEU A 66 1.96 -3.70 22.47
CA LEU A 66 1.04 -3.99 23.57
C LEU A 66 1.45 -5.24 24.36
N ASP A 67 1.97 -6.27 23.69
CA ASP A 67 2.47 -7.51 24.30
C ASP A 67 3.75 -7.27 25.13
N SER A 68 4.42 -6.12 24.97
CA SER A 68 5.62 -5.75 25.75
C SER A 68 5.31 -5.08 27.10
N PHE A 69 4.04 -4.71 27.35
CA PHE A 69 3.62 -4.11 28.61
C PHE A 69 3.26 -5.17 29.65
N GLU A 70 3.49 -4.81 30.92
CA GLU A 70 2.97 -5.59 32.03
C GLU A 70 1.44 -5.44 32.16
N VAL A 71 0.80 -6.41 32.81
CA VAL A 71 -0.67 -6.48 32.88
C VAL A 71 -1.29 -5.24 33.54
N ASP A 72 -0.60 -4.64 34.51
CA ASP A 72 -1.03 -3.44 35.22
C ASP A 72 -0.78 -2.14 34.44
N GLU A 73 0.03 -2.17 33.38
CA GLU A 73 0.30 -1.03 32.49
C GLU A 73 -0.71 -0.92 31.34
N LEU A 74 -1.29 -2.05 30.92
CA LEU A 74 -2.27 -2.13 29.83
C LEU A 74 -3.49 -1.19 29.97
N PRO A 75 -4.08 -0.97 31.16
CA PRO A 75 -5.18 -0.02 31.31
C PRO A 75 -4.82 1.40 30.85
N VAL A 76 -3.60 1.86 31.19
CA VAL A 76 -3.11 3.20 30.79
C VAL A 76 -2.86 3.25 29.29
N ALA A 77 -2.24 2.21 28.71
CA ALA A 77 -2.03 2.12 27.26
C ALA A 77 -3.37 2.17 26.48
N ILE A 78 -4.39 1.46 26.96
CA ILE A 78 -5.73 1.47 26.36
C ILE A 78 -6.37 2.86 26.43
N GLU A 79 -6.23 3.57 27.55
CA GLU A 79 -6.75 4.93 27.71
C GLU A 79 -6.14 5.89 26.67
N VAL A 80 -4.81 5.86 26.55
CA VAL A 80 -4.08 6.71 25.59
C VAL A 80 -4.48 6.39 24.14
N LEU A 81 -4.58 5.11 23.78
CA LEU A 81 -5.00 4.71 22.43
C LEU A 81 -6.44 5.16 22.10
N ARG A 82 -7.35 5.12 23.08
CA ARG A 82 -8.72 5.64 22.91
C ARG A 82 -8.72 7.14 22.72
N ALA A 83 -7.99 7.88 23.55
CA ALA A 83 -7.89 9.33 23.43
C ALA A 83 -7.31 9.74 22.06
N LEU A 84 -6.26 9.05 21.60
CA LEU A 84 -5.65 9.25 20.29
C LEU A 84 -6.66 9.01 19.16
N ARG A 85 -7.39 7.88 19.20
CA ARG A 85 -8.44 7.56 18.22
C ARG A 85 -9.49 8.67 18.14
N ASP A 86 -9.98 9.14 19.28
CA ASP A 86 -11.05 10.14 19.34
C ASP A 86 -10.56 11.50 18.83
N ALA A 87 -9.31 11.88 19.13
CA ALA A 87 -8.68 13.08 18.58
C ALA A 87 -8.53 13.01 17.06
N MET A 88 -8.10 11.86 16.52
CA MET A 88 -8.01 11.65 15.08
C MET A 88 -9.37 11.68 14.39
N ALA A 89 -10.41 11.12 15.02
CA ALA A 89 -11.77 11.17 14.49
C ALA A 89 -12.29 12.60 14.39
N LYS A 90 -12.04 13.43 15.42
CA LYS A 90 -12.41 14.86 15.42
C LYS A 90 -11.72 15.68 14.33
N ARG A 91 -10.52 15.28 13.86
CA ARG A 91 -9.80 15.97 12.78
C ARG A 91 -10.33 15.63 11.37
N ARG A 92 -11.10 14.54 11.24
CA ARG A 92 -11.62 14.04 9.97
C ARG A 92 -13.04 14.52 9.66
N GLY A 93 -13.75 15.05 10.66
CA GLY A 93 -15.07 15.70 10.52
C GLY A 93 -14.95 17.21 10.59
#